data_AF-A0A238XLJ5-F1
#
_entry.id   AF-A0A238XLJ5-F1
#
_cell.length_a   1.000
_cell.length_b   1.000
_cell.length_c   1.000
_cell.angle_alpha   90.00
_cell.angle_beta   90.00
_cell.angle_gamma   90.00
#
_symmetry.space_group_name_H-M   'P 1'
#
loop_
_entity.id
_entity.type
_entity.pdbx_description
1 polymer ?
#
loop_
_entity_poly.entity_id
_entity_poly.type
_entity_poly.pdbx_seq_one_letter_code
_entity_poly.pdbx_strand_id
1 'polypeptide(L)' 'MQIYTFKCQDCGKEFDVEIYTPLQVLEIRCPECGSEELEVINIVNICSPFG' A
#
# COMPACT_ATOMS: atom_id res chain seq x y z
N MET A 1 -10.35 -3.94 7.24
CA MET A 1 -8.93 -3.56 7.16
C MET A 1 -8.35 -4.26 5.95
N GLN A 2 -7.51 -3.57 5.18
CA GLN A 2 -6.98 -4.09 3.92
C GLN A 2 -5.48 -3.83 3.90
N ILE A 3 -4.67 -4.80 3.49
CA ILE A 3 -3.23 -4.62 3.34
C ILE A 3 -2.94 -4.49 1.84
N TYR A 4 -2.39 -3.34 1.45
CA TYR A 4 -2.00 -3.08 0.08
C TYR A 4 -0.49 -3.20 -0.03
N THR A 5 -0.01 -3.96 -1.00
CA THR A 5 1.42 -4.00 -1.34
C THR A 5 1.65 -3.08 -2.53
N PHE A 6 2.43 -2.03 -2.28
CA PHE A 6 2.85 -1.06 -3.29
C PHE A 6 4.25 -1.37 -3.76
N LYS A 7 4.50 -1.15 -5.05
CA LYS A 7 5.81 -1.19 -5.67
C LYS A 7 6.10 0.16 -6.30
N CYS A 8 7.18 0.81 -5.87
CA CYS A 8 7.60 2.06 -6.49
C CYS A 8 8.18 1.79 -7.88
N GLN A 9 7.70 2.51 -8.90
CA GLN A 9 8.20 2.37 -10.26
C GLN A 9 9.57 3.02 -10.46
N ASP A 10 9.92 4.05 -9.69
CA ASP A 10 11.23 4.71 -9.79
C ASP A 10 12.38 3.90 -9.20
N CYS A 11 12.23 3.45 -7.95
CA CYS A 11 13.30 2.77 -7.22
C CYS A 11 13.12 1.25 -7.16
N GLY A 12 11.95 0.74 -7.53
CA GLY A 12 11.63 -0.69 -7.50
C GLY A 12 11.30 -1.24 -6.11
N LYS A 13 11.24 -0.40 -5.07
CA LYS A 13 10.98 -0.85 -3.68
C LYS A 13 9.54 -1.33 -3.51
N GLU A 14 9.40 -2.46 -2.84
CA GLU A 14 8.11 -3.04 -2.46
C GLU A 14 7.85 -2.84 -0.96
N PHE A 15 6.65 -2.41 -0.59
CA PHE A 15 6.25 -2.21 0.80
C PHE A 15 4.75 -2.40 1.01
N ASP A 16 4.38 -2.82 2.21
CA ASP A 16 3.01 -3.08 2.61
C ASP A 16 2.45 -1.93 3.46
N VAL A 17 1.20 -1.55 3.19
CA VAL A 17 0.49 -0.50 3.93
C VAL A 17 -0.89 -1.00 4.34
N GLU A 18 -1.17 -0.83 5.63
CA GLU A 18 -2.45 -1.15 6.23
C GLU A 18 -3.44 0.00 5.97
N ILE A 19 -4.38 -0.24 5.06
CA ILE A 19 -5.42 0.69 4.67
C ILE A 19 -6.68 0.42 5.49
N TYR A 20 -7.05 1.41 6.30
CA TYR A 20 -8.31 1.42 7.04
C TYR A 20 -9.41 2.19 6.29
N THR A 21 -9.01 3.23 5.55
CA THR A 21 -9.91 4.09 4.78
C THR A 21 -9.33 4.36 3.41
N PRO A 22 -10.15 4.44 2.34
CA PRO A 22 -9.67 4.62 0.97
C PRO A 22 -8.90 5.93 0.75
N LEU A 23 -9.13 6.97 1.56
CA LEU A 23 -8.38 8.23 1.47
C LEU A 23 -6.88 8.06 1.76
N GLN A 24 -6.50 7.08 2.61
CA GLN A 24 -5.10 6.88 2.96
C GLN A 24 -4.26 6.54 1.74
N VAL A 25 -4.83 5.85 0.74
CA VAL A 25 -4.13 5.45 -0.49
C VAL A 25 -3.59 6.65 -1.27
N LEU A 26 -4.27 7.80 -1.22
CA LEU A 26 -3.87 9.02 -1.93
C LEU A 26 -2.66 9.73 -1.30
N GLU A 27 -2.38 9.47 -0.03
CA GLU A 27 -1.29 10.12 0.71
C GLU A 27 -0.02 9.26 0.76
N ILE A 28 -0.06 8.04 0.21
CA ILE A 28 1.07 7.12 0.25
C ILE A 28 2.13 7.54 -0.76
N ARG A 29 3.37 7.58 -0.29
CA ARG A 29 4.56 7.87 -1.08
C ARG A 29 5.62 6.84 -0.82
N CYS A 30 6.53 6.64 -1.76
CA CYS A 30 7.63 5.72 -1.57
C CYS A 30 8.52 6.20 -0.40
N PRO A 31 8.73 5.39 0.65
CA PRO A 31 9.55 5.80 1.79
C PRO A 31 11.05 5.89 1.47
N GLU A 32 11.52 5.33 0.35
CA GLU A 32 12.93 5.35 -0.03
C GLU A 32 13.31 6.56 -0.88
N CYS A 33 12.54 6.83 -1.94
CA CYS A 33 12.84 7.90 -2.89
C CYS A 33 11.86 9.07 -2.83
N GLY A 34 10.73 8.94 -2.13
CA GLY A 34 9.70 9.97 -2.06
C GLY A 34 8.79 10.05 -3.28
N SER A 35 8.90 9.13 -4.24
CA SER A 35 8.05 9.13 -5.44
C SER A 35 6.58 8.85 -5.11
N GLU A 36 5.70 9.48 -5.88
CA GLU A 36 4.24 9.28 -5.86
C GLU A 36 3.82 8.20 -6.88
N GLU A 37 4.74 7.75 -7.75
CA GLU A 37 4.52 6.69 -8.73
C GLU A 37 4.65 5.31 -8.09
N LEU A 38 3.53 4.85 -7.53
CA LEU A 38 3.38 3.56 -6.87
C LEU A 38 2.39 2.67 -7.63
N GLU A 39 2.79 1.43 -7.91
CA GLU A 39 1.96 0.40 -8.50
C GLU A 39 1.44 -0.54 -7.40
N VAL A 40 0.13 -0.80 -7.38
CA VAL A 40 -0.45 -1.78 -6.46
C VAL A 40 -0.27 -3.17 -7.06
N ILE A 41 0.60 -3.97 -6.45
CA ILE A 41 0.90 -5.33 -6.93
C ILE A 41 0.11 -6.41 -6.18
N ASN A 42 -0.40 -6.11 -4.98
CA ASN A 42 -1.20 -7.06 -4.21
C ASN A 42 -2.17 -6.33 -3.26
N ILE A 43 -3.34 -6.94 -3.01
CA ILE A 43 -4.35 -6.42 -2.08
C ILE A 43 -4.89 -7.59 -1.26
N VAL A 44 -4.62 -7.58 0.04
CA VAL A 44 -5.09 -8.60 0.98
C VAL A 44 -6.21 -8.01 1.83
N ASN A 45 -7.43 -8.49 1.63
CA ASN A 45 -8.55 -8.10 2.47
C ASN A 45 -8.59 -8.95 3.73
N ILE A 46 -7.99 -8.46 4.82
CA ILE A 46 -8.09 -9.10 6.13
C ILE A 46 -9.46 -8.77 6.76
N CYS A 47 -10.43 -9.64 6.50
CA CYS A 47 -11.60 -9.78 7.37
C CYS A 47 -11.14 -10.51 8.63
N SER A 48 -11.17 -9.85 9.79
CA SER A 48 -10.92 -10.48 11.08
C SER A 48 -11.80 -11.73 11.23
N PRO A 49 -11.25 -12.92 11.54
CA PRO A 49 -12.02 -14.15 11.72
C PRO A 49 -12.67 -14.27 13.12
N PHE A 50 -12.67 -13.21 13.92
CA PHE A 50 -13.32 -13.22 15.23
C PHE A 50 -14.81 -12.89 15.10
N GLY A 51 -15.58 -13.92 14.74
CA GLY A 51 -16.98 -14.07 15.15
C GLY A 51 -17.07 -14.70 16.54
#